data_AF-A0A962VKC2-F1
#
_entry.id   AF-A0A962VKC2-F1
#
_cell.length_a   1.000
_cell.length_b   1.000
_cell.length_c   1.000
_cell.angle_alpha   90.00
_cell.angle_beta   90.00
_cell.angle_gamma   90.00
#
_symmetry.space_group_name_H-M   'P 1'
#
loop_
_entity.id
_entity.type
_entity.pdbx_description
1 polymer ?
#
loop_
_entity_poly.entity_id
_entity_poly.type
_entity_poly.pdbx_seq_one_letter_code
_entity_poly.pdbx_strand_id
1 'polypeptide(L)'
;AGTGDAANLLKPALARGTLRTIAATTWAEYKKHIEKDPALTRRFQTIKVDEPSEEKCILMMRGLASTMENHHKVQVLDEALEAAVRLSHRYIPARQLPDKAVSLLDTSSARVAISQHAVPAEVDDSRKRIDALHTELAIIDKEKAMGMNTLEREKSANEALQEEQTRLAELEARWEQEKNLVQEILDLRAQLRGEKHPVEGTGSPLEQAAAEVSQQTPAEEDAASPAQPMEPEQRAQLLERLQDLQTQLHELQGEHPLMLPSVDAQAVASVVADWTGIPVGRMVKNEIETVLNLPQIIGRRIIGQDHALEMIAKRIQTSRASLDNPSKPIGVFMLAGSSGVGKTETALALAEVLYGGEQNVITINMSEFQEAHTVSTLKGAPPGYVGYGEGGILTEAVRRRPYSVVLLDEVEKAHSDVHEIFFQVFDKGWMEDGEGRLIDFKNTLILLTTNVGTDLIMNMCKDPDLMPEPEGIAQALREPLLKVFPAALLGRLVTIPYYPLSDHMIAEITKLQLGRIEKRIRATHKVPFTYDDEVVQLIVSRCTELESGGRMVDTLLTNTLLPAISKEFLTEMVEGNAVTKVHVAVTDGEFSYQFA
;
A
#
# COMPACT_ATOMS: atom_id res chain seq x y z
N ALA A 1 26.58 -31.69 14.95
CA ALA A 1 27.25 -31.61 16.28
C ALA A 1 28.60 -30.92 16.10
N GLY A 2 28.83 -29.77 16.75
CA GLY A 2 30.08 -29.01 16.56
C GLY A 2 30.11 -27.54 17.03
N THR A 3 29.04 -26.97 17.58
CA THR A 3 29.03 -25.61 18.15
C THR A 3 29.06 -25.67 19.68
N GLY A 4 30.12 -26.27 20.22
CA GLY A 4 30.43 -26.29 21.65
C GLY A 4 30.77 -24.89 22.17
N ASP A 5 29.74 -24.08 22.35
CA ASP A 5 29.56 -23.01 23.31
C ASP A 5 30.74 -22.03 23.50
N ALA A 6 30.87 -21.08 22.58
CA ALA A 6 31.78 -19.94 22.70
C ALA A 6 31.62 -19.19 24.04
N ALA A 7 30.44 -19.24 24.66
CA ALA A 7 30.21 -18.66 25.98
C ALA A 7 31.01 -19.37 27.09
N ASN A 8 31.21 -20.70 27.00
CA ASN A 8 32.03 -21.45 27.97
C ASN A 8 33.51 -21.11 27.88
N LEU A 9 34.00 -20.69 26.71
CA LEU A 9 35.37 -20.20 26.53
C LEU A 9 35.58 -18.82 27.15
N LEU A 10 34.53 -17.98 27.19
CA LEU A 10 34.59 -16.62 27.75
C LEU A 10 34.45 -16.60 29.28
N LYS A 11 33.73 -17.56 29.87
CA LYS A 11 33.48 -17.63 31.33
C LYS A 11 34.75 -17.53 32.19
N PRO A 12 35.87 -18.25 31.92
CA PRO A 12 37.08 -18.13 32.72
C PRO A 12 37.74 -16.75 32.64
N ALA A 13 37.73 -16.12 31.46
CA ALA A 13 38.30 -14.78 31.27
C ALA A 13 37.46 -13.69 31.94
N LEU A 14 36.13 -13.81 31.87
CA LEU A 14 35.19 -12.94 32.59
C LEU A 14 35.29 -13.13 34.10
N ALA A 15 35.46 -14.36 34.58
CA ALA A 15 35.61 -14.66 36.01
C ALA A 15 36.93 -14.12 36.60
N ARG A 16 38.02 -14.12 35.82
CA ARG A 16 39.31 -13.55 36.22
C ARG A 16 39.41 -12.03 36.02
N GLY A 17 38.41 -11.39 35.40
CA GLY A 17 38.42 -9.97 35.09
C GLY A 17 39.48 -9.55 34.05
N THR A 18 40.06 -10.52 33.33
CA THR A 18 41.09 -10.26 32.30
C THR A 18 40.50 -9.72 31.00
N LEU A 19 39.18 -9.83 30.84
CA LEU A 19 38.43 -9.34 29.68
C LEU A 19 37.38 -8.33 30.14
N ARG A 20 37.47 -7.09 29.64
CA ARG A 20 36.44 -6.06 29.80
C ARG A 20 35.54 -6.10 28.56
N THR A 21 34.24 -6.24 28.75
CA THR A 21 33.30 -6.45 27.65
C THR A 21 32.03 -5.64 27.87
N ILE A 22 31.58 -4.96 26.82
CA ILE A 22 30.23 -4.43 26.70
C ILE A 22 29.50 -5.33 25.69
N ALA A 23 28.40 -5.94 26.12
CA ALA A 23 27.58 -6.81 25.27
C ALA A 23 26.23 -6.13 24.99
N ALA A 24 25.73 -6.28 23.77
CA ALA A 24 24.41 -5.82 23.34
C ALA A 24 23.60 -7.02 22.84
N THR A 25 22.36 -7.15 23.29
CA THR A 25 21.45 -8.24 22.93
C THR A 25 20.01 -7.78 23.16
N THR A 26 19.05 -8.46 22.55
CA THR A 26 17.63 -8.19 22.81
C THR A 26 17.18 -8.76 24.16
N TRP A 27 16.08 -8.24 24.70
CA TRP A 27 15.53 -8.76 25.97
C TRP A 27 15.11 -10.23 25.88
N ALA A 28 14.58 -10.65 24.73
CA ALA A 28 14.18 -12.04 24.50
C ALA A 28 15.39 -12.99 24.53
N GLU A 29 16.48 -12.62 23.86
CA GLU A 29 17.73 -13.38 23.87
C GLU A 29 18.39 -13.39 25.26
N TYR A 30 18.37 -12.25 25.97
CA TYR A 30 18.86 -12.16 27.34
C TYR A 30 18.13 -13.16 28.25
N LYS A 31 16.80 -13.19 28.24
CA LYS A 31 16.00 -14.15 29.02
C LYS A 31 16.27 -15.60 28.61
N LYS A 32 16.42 -15.85 27.32
CA LYS A 32 16.59 -17.21 26.78
C LYS A 32 17.97 -17.79 27.08
N HIS A 33 19.03 -16.98 26.94
CA HIS A 33 20.42 -17.46 26.91
C HIS A 33 21.29 -16.98 28.07
N ILE A 34 21.05 -15.78 28.62
CA ILE A 34 21.90 -15.19 29.66
C ILE A 34 21.32 -15.39 31.05
N GLU A 35 20.03 -15.09 31.23
CA GLU A 35 19.35 -15.14 32.55
C GLU A 35 19.35 -16.55 33.15
N LYS A 36 19.28 -17.58 32.30
CA LYS A 36 19.35 -18.99 32.71
C LYS A 36 20.74 -19.42 33.17
N ASP A 37 21.79 -18.64 32.92
CA ASP A 37 23.17 -18.95 33.29
C ASP A 37 23.64 -18.11 34.49
N PRO A 38 23.77 -18.72 35.69
CA PRO A 38 24.23 -18.03 36.90
C PRO A 38 25.65 -17.44 36.80
N ALA A 39 26.52 -17.98 35.93
CA ALA A 39 27.89 -17.48 35.80
C ALA A 39 27.92 -16.17 35.01
N LEU A 40 27.07 -16.03 33.99
CA LEU A 40 26.97 -14.83 33.16
C LEU A 40 26.19 -13.72 33.89
N THR A 41 25.07 -14.03 34.54
CA THR A 41 24.28 -13.06 35.31
C THR A 41 25.03 -12.41 36.46
N ARG A 42 26.01 -13.11 37.07
CA ARG A 42 26.89 -12.55 38.11
C ARG A 42 28.01 -11.65 37.59
N ARG A 43 28.21 -11.58 36.28
CA ARG A 43 29.34 -10.88 35.64
C ARG A 43 28.91 -9.76 34.71
N PHE A 44 27.72 -9.87 34.12
CA PHE A 44 27.09 -8.79 33.39
C PHE A 44 26.14 -8.00 34.28
N GLN A 45 26.33 -6.69 34.32
CA GLN A 45 25.33 -5.77 34.82
C GLN A 45 24.35 -5.46 33.70
N THR A 46 23.06 -5.67 33.93
CA THR A 46 22.03 -5.27 32.97
C THR A 46 21.89 -3.75 32.97
N ILE A 47 22.03 -3.16 31.79
CA ILE A 47 21.74 -1.76 31.52
C ILE A 47 20.65 -1.75 30.46
N LYS A 48 19.43 -1.39 30.86
CA LYS A 48 18.30 -1.31 29.94
C LYS A 48 18.40 -0.01 29.15
N VAL A 49 18.40 -0.12 27.83
CA VAL A 49 18.37 1.02 26.91
C VAL A 49 16.99 1.00 26.28
N ASP A 50 16.12 1.90 26.73
CA ASP A 50 14.76 2.04 26.20
C ASP A 50 14.76 2.88 24.91
N GLU A 51 13.72 2.70 24.09
CA GLU A 51 13.45 3.53 22.92
C GLU A 51 13.32 5.02 23.35
N PRO A 52 13.98 5.97 22.65
CA PRO A 52 13.87 7.39 22.99
C PRO A 52 12.45 7.91 22.73
N SER A 53 12.01 8.89 23.54
CA SER A 53 10.80 9.66 23.24
C SER A 53 10.97 10.45 21.94
N GLU A 54 9.86 10.88 21.33
CA GLU A 54 9.89 11.71 20.12
C GLU A 54 10.78 12.95 20.31
N GLU A 55 10.60 13.70 21.40
CA GLU A 55 11.39 14.90 21.70
C GLU A 55 12.90 14.61 21.80
N LYS A 56 13.27 13.52 22.48
CA LYS A 56 14.67 13.11 22.62
C LYS A 56 15.23 12.64 21.28
N CYS A 57 14.43 11.92 20.50
CA CYS A 57 14.82 11.46 19.17
C CYS A 57 15.03 12.63 18.22
N ILE A 58 14.17 13.66 18.22
CA ILE A 58 14.34 14.88 17.41
C ILE A 58 15.69 15.55 17.75
N LEU A 59 16.02 15.66 19.04
CA LEU A 59 17.30 16.22 19.46
C LEU A 59 18.49 15.36 18.98
N MET A 60 18.37 14.03 19.01
CA MET A 60 19.38 13.13 18.44
C MET A 60 19.52 13.33 16.92
N MET A 61 18.40 13.47 16.20
CA MET A 61 18.38 13.68 14.74
C MET A 61 19.05 15.00 14.34
N ARG A 62 18.87 16.08 15.12
CA ARG A 62 19.59 17.35 14.92
C ARG A 62 21.11 17.19 14.99
N GLY A 63 21.61 16.28 15.83
CA GLY A 63 23.03 15.93 15.88
C GLY A 63 23.53 15.15 14.66
N LEU A 64 22.64 14.43 13.96
CA LEU A 64 22.96 13.68 12.73
C LEU A 64 22.79 14.51 11.45
N ALA A 65 22.04 15.63 11.50
CA ALA A 65 21.70 16.44 10.33
C ALA A 65 22.94 16.83 9.51
N SER A 66 23.95 17.43 10.15
CA SER A 66 25.19 17.84 9.47
C SER A 66 25.93 16.68 8.78
N THR A 67 25.92 15.48 9.38
CA THR A 67 26.54 14.29 8.79
C THR A 67 25.77 13.84 7.54
N MET A 68 24.44 13.88 7.58
CA MET A 68 23.56 13.52 6.45
C MET A 68 23.69 14.53 5.31
N GLU A 69 23.68 15.83 5.62
CA GLU A 69 23.86 16.91 4.65
C GLU A 69 25.20 16.78 3.92
N ASN A 70 26.28 16.51 4.66
CA ASN A 70 27.60 16.32 4.06
C ASN A 70 27.70 15.04 3.22
N HIS A 71 27.02 13.97 3.62
CA HIS A 71 27.06 12.70 2.92
C HIS A 71 26.30 12.76 1.58
N HIS A 72 25.08 13.31 1.59
CA HIS A 72 24.18 13.36 0.43
C HIS A 72 24.28 14.66 -0.36
N LYS A 73 25.02 15.67 0.14
CA LYS A 73 25.18 17.00 -0.49
C LYS A 73 23.86 17.76 -0.66
N VAL A 74 22.92 17.51 0.24
CA VAL A 74 21.60 18.18 0.27
C VAL A 74 21.43 18.95 1.56
N GLN A 75 20.57 19.96 1.54
CA GLN A 75 20.17 20.67 2.75
C GLN A 75 19.04 19.92 3.45
N VAL A 76 19.13 19.78 4.78
CA VAL A 76 18.09 19.16 5.61
C VAL A 76 17.46 20.23 6.51
N LEU A 77 16.16 20.44 6.37
CA LEU A 77 15.41 21.38 7.19
C LEU A 77 15.01 20.76 8.54
N ASP A 78 14.90 21.57 9.59
CA ASP A 78 14.52 21.07 10.93
C ASP A 78 13.13 20.41 10.93
N GLU A 79 12.20 20.92 10.12
CA GLU A 79 10.88 20.32 9.92
C GLU A 79 10.95 18.90 9.33
N ALA A 80 11.99 18.59 8.53
CA ALA A 80 12.20 17.25 8.02
C ALA A 80 12.65 16.29 9.12
N LEU A 81 13.47 16.77 10.07
CA LEU A 81 13.88 15.99 11.25
C LEU A 81 12.67 15.68 12.14
N GLU A 82 11.83 16.68 12.40
CA GLU A 82 10.58 16.49 13.15
C GLU A 82 9.64 15.53 12.43
N ALA A 83 9.46 15.71 11.11
CA ALA A 83 8.64 14.82 10.29
C ALA A 83 9.19 13.40 10.29
N ALA A 84 10.51 13.21 10.15
CA ALA A 84 11.12 11.88 10.11
C ALA A 84 10.86 11.13 11.42
N VAL A 85 10.92 11.80 12.57
CA VAL A 85 10.60 11.19 13.87
C VAL A 85 9.10 10.93 14.00
N ARG A 86 8.25 11.95 13.84
CA ARG A 86 6.80 11.83 14.07
C ARG A 86 6.15 10.84 13.10
N LEU A 87 6.48 10.92 11.81
CA LEU A 87 5.90 10.07 10.78
C LEU A 87 6.40 8.63 10.90
N SER A 88 7.69 8.39 11.15
CA SER A 88 8.18 7.03 11.38
C SER A 88 7.64 6.44 12.69
N HIS A 89 7.47 7.24 13.74
CA HIS A 89 6.85 6.80 14.99
C HIS A 89 5.40 6.32 14.75
N ARG A 90 4.62 7.11 13.99
CA ARG A 90 3.21 6.84 13.73
C ARG A 90 2.97 5.74 12.68
N TYR A 91 3.70 5.74 11.57
CA TYR A 91 3.39 4.90 10.41
C TYR A 91 4.29 3.67 10.27
N ILE A 92 5.41 3.60 11.00
CA ILE A 92 6.36 2.48 10.95
C ILE A 92 6.54 1.87 12.36
N PRO A 93 5.52 1.23 12.95
CA PRO A 93 5.60 0.71 14.32
C PRO A 93 6.38 -0.60 14.44
N ALA A 94 6.64 -1.30 13.33
CA ALA A 94 7.43 -2.54 13.34
C ALA A 94 8.92 -2.32 13.69
N ARG A 95 9.40 -1.08 13.58
CA ARG A 95 10.77 -0.65 13.90
C ARG A 95 10.76 0.35 15.06
N GLN A 96 11.88 0.46 15.76
CA GLN A 96 12.04 1.37 16.91
C GLN A 96 12.77 2.66 16.51
N LEU A 97 12.44 3.77 17.18
CA LEU A 97 13.29 4.96 17.19
C LEU A 97 14.63 4.65 17.89
N PRO A 98 15.73 5.34 17.53
CA PRO A 98 15.85 6.34 16.47
C PRO A 98 16.07 5.73 15.07
N ASP A 99 16.36 4.42 14.97
CA ASP A 99 16.80 3.74 13.74
C ASP A 99 15.88 3.98 12.54
N LYS A 100 14.55 3.86 12.73
CA LYS A 100 13.58 4.11 11.65
C LYS A 100 13.56 5.56 11.17
N ALA A 101 13.78 6.53 12.05
CA ALA A 101 13.84 7.95 11.69
C ALA A 101 15.13 8.27 10.93
N VAL A 102 16.25 7.66 11.33
CA VAL A 102 17.54 7.75 10.62
C VAL A 102 17.41 7.16 9.21
N SER A 103 16.88 5.95 9.09
CA SER A 103 16.68 5.30 7.79
C SER A 103 15.76 6.09 6.86
N LEU A 104 14.71 6.67 7.43
CA LEU A 104 13.77 7.49 6.69
C LEU A 104 14.44 8.78 6.19
N LEU A 105 15.17 9.49 7.06
CA LEU A 105 15.90 10.69 6.68
C LEU A 105 16.98 10.42 5.64
N ASP A 106 17.70 9.31 5.77
CA ASP A 106 18.74 8.88 4.82
C ASP A 106 18.14 8.64 3.43
N THR A 107 17.02 7.92 3.36
CA THR A 107 16.32 7.66 2.09
C THR A 107 15.74 8.94 1.49
N SER A 108 15.19 9.84 2.30
CA SER A 108 14.74 11.15 1.83
C SER A 108 15.89 12.00 1.31
N SER A 109 17.05 11.96 1.96
CA SER A 109 18.24 12.72 1.55
C SER A 109 18.79 12.20 0.22
N ALA A 110 18.89 10.88 0.06
CA ALA A 110 19.28 10.25 -1.20
C ALA A 110 18.30 10.60 -2.33
N ARG A 111 16.99 10.59 -2.06
CA ARG A 111 15.96 10.96 -3.05
C ARG A 111 16.10 12.40 -3.51
N VAL A 112 16.29 13.34 -2.60
CA VAL A 112 16.50 14.75 -2.94
C VAL A 112 17.76 14.91 -3.78
N ALA A 113 18.87 14.26 -3.40
CA ALA A 113 20.12 14.30 -4.14
C ALA A 113 19.95 13.78 -5.58
N ILE A 114 19.26 12.66 -5.76
CA ILE A 114 18.94 12.12 -7.08
C ILE A 114 18.06 13.09 -7.86
N SER A 115 17.01 13.67 -7.24
CA SER A 115 16.09 14.58 -7.94
C SER A 115 16.76 15.86 -8.48
N GLN A 116 17.87 16.30 -7.87
CA GLN A 116 18.60 17.49 -8.30
C GLN A 116 19.53 17.24 -9.50
N HIS A 117 19.95 16.00 -9.72
CA HIS A 117 20.94 15.65 -10.74
C HIS A 117 20.41 14.74 -11.85
N ALA A 118 19.33 14.01 -11.59
CA ALA A 118 18.74 13.06 -12.52
C ALA A 118 17.48 13.61 -13.21
N VAL A 119 17.15 13.01 -14.34
CA VAL A 119 15.87 13.20 -15.00
C VAL A 119 14.77 12.59 -14.10
N PRO A 120 13.66 13.29 -13.85
CA PRO A 120 12.54 12.74 -13.08
C PRO A 120 12.01 11.44 -13.70
N ALA A 121 11.62 10.50 -12.85
CA ALA A 121 11.15 9.18 -13.30
C ALA A 121 10.01 9.28 -14.32
N GLU A 122 9.05 10.19 -14.12
CA GLU A 122 7.94 10.40 -15.06
C GLU A 122 8.39 10.84 -16.45
N VAL A 123 9.44 11.67 -16.53
CA VAL A 123 10.01 12.14 -17.80
C VAL A 123 10.79 11.01 -18.47
N ASP A 124 11.62 10.28 -17.71
CA ASP A 124 12.41 9.15 -18.22
C ASP A 124 11.51 8.00 -18.71
N ASP A 125 10.42 7.71 -18.00
CA ASP A 125 9.43 6.70 -18.38
C ASP A 125 8.71 7.08 -19.69
N SER A 126 8.26 8.34 -19.82
CA SER A 126 7.66 8.81 -21.08
C SER A 126 8.67 8.78 -22.24
N ARG A 127 9.95 9.16 -22.03
CA ARG A 127 11.00 9.06 -23.05
C ARG A 127 11.21 7.61 -23.50
N LYS A 128 11.38 6.67 -22.57
CA LYS A 128 11.53 5.24 -22.89
C LYS A 128 10.31 4.69 -23.63
N ARG A 129 9.10 5.15 -23.28
CA ARG A 129 7.88 4.74 -23.95
C ARG A 129 7.79 5.26 -25.38
N ILE A 130 8.21 6.51 -25.61
CA ILE A 130 8.36 7.10 -26.94
C ILE A 130 9.40 6.34 -27.77
N ASP A 131 10.57 6.03 -27.20
CA ASP A 131 11.62 5.27 -27.89
C ASP A 131 11.14 3.85 -28.26
N ALA A 132 10.40 3.19 -27.38
CA ALA A 132 9.79 1.90 -27.65
C ALA A 132 8.77 1.99 -28.81
N LEU A 133 7.94 3.04 -28.83
CA LEU A 133 6.97 3.29 -29.90
C LEU A 133 7.65 3.64 -31.23
N HIS A 134 8.73 4.41 -31.23
CA HIS A 134 9.53 4.68 -32.44
C HIS A 134 10.19 3.42 -32.97
N THR A 135 10.73 2.58 -32.07
CA THR A 135 11.29 1.28 -32.45
C THR A 135 10.20 0.39 -33.08
N GLU A 136 9.01 0.38 -32.49
CA GLU A 136 7.85 -0.33 -33.02
C GLU A 136 7.44 0.20 -34.40
N LEU A 137 7.35 1.52 -34.60
CA LEU A 137 7.04 2.13 -35.90
C LEU A 137 8.11 1.83 -36.95
N ALA A 138 9.40 1.86 -36.60
CA ALA A 138 10.47 1.51 -37.53
C ALA A 138 10.46 0.01 -37.93
N ILE A 139 10.00 -0.87 -37.03
CA ILE A 139 9.76 -2.29 -37.35
C ILE A 139 8.56 -2.40 -38.30
N ILE A 140 7.46 -1.72 -37.98
CA ILE A 140 6.24 -1.66 -38.80
C ILE A 140 6.54 -1.16 -40.22
N ASP A 141 7.38 -0.14 -40.38
CA ASP A 141 7.77 0.39 -41.69
C ASP A 141 8.53 -0.63 -42.53
N LYS A 142 9.43 -1.41 -41.91
CA LYS A 142 10.15 -2.50 -42.58
C LYS A 142 9.21 -3.63 -42.98
N GLU A 143 8.29 -4.02 -42.09
CA GLU A 143 7.28 -5.04 -42.35
C GLU A 143 6.32 -4.63 -43.48
N LYS A 144 5.91 -3.35 -43.49
CA LYS A 144 5.09 -2.73 -44.54
C LYS A 144 5.82 -2.73 -45.89
N ALA A 145 7.11 -2.43 -45.91
CA ALA A 145 7.94 -2.53 -47.12
C ALA A 145 8.08 -3.97 -47.64
N MET A 146 7.96 -4.96 -46.75
CA MET A 146 7.92 -6.39 -47.09
C MET A 146 6.52 -6.93 -47.40
N GLY A 147 5.50 -6.06 -47.44
CA GLY A 147 4.13 -6.41 -47.82
C GLY A 147 3.26 -7.01 -46.71
N MET A 148 3.67 -6.90 -45.44
CA MET A 148 2.85 -7.33 -44.30
C MET A 148 1.74 -6.32 -43.98
N ASN A 149 0.59 -6.79 -43.50
CA ASN A 149 -0.51 -5.90 -43.09
C ASN A 149 -0.23 -5.31 -41.70
N THR A 150 0.07 -4.01 -41.66
CA THR A 150 0.44 -3.30 -40.43
C THR A 150 -0.47 -2.10 -40.10
N LEU A 151 -1.54 -1.86 -40.87
CA LEU A 151 -2.34 -0.63 -40.82
C LEU A 151 -2.90 -0.29 -39.44
N GLU A 152 -3.51 -1.26 -38.74
CA GLU A 152 -4.09 -1.03 -37.41
C GLU A 152 -3.03 -0.83 -36.33
N ARG A 153 -1.93 -1.59 -36.42
CA ARG A 153 -0.80 -1.48 -35.49
C ARG A 153 -0.07 -0.15 -35.65
N GLU A 154 0.12 0.30 -36.88
CA GLU A 154 0.68 1.61 -37.23
C GLU A 154 -0.22 2.74 -36.68
N LYS A 155 -1.54 2.63 -36.85
CA LYS A 155 -2.50 3.61 -36.33
C LYS A 155 -2.44 3.69 -34.80
N SER A 156 -2.54 2.56 -34.11
CA SER A 156 -2.52 2.53 -32.65
C SER A 156 -1.18 3.01 -32.07
N ALA A 157 -0.05 2.66 -32.71
CA ALA A 157 1.27 3.11 -32.28
C ALA A 157 1.44 4.62 -32.48
N ASN A 158 0.94 5.19 -33.58
CA ASN A 158 0.96 6.63 -33.81
C ASN A 158 0.05 7.40 -32.83
N GLU A 159 -1.15 6.89 -32.54
CA GLU A 159 -2.05 7.50 -31.54
C GLU A 159 -1.39 7.52 -30.15
N ALA A 160 -0.83 6.38 -29.71
CA ALA A 160 -0.13 6.29 -28.43
C ALA A 160 1.15 7.14 -28.39
N LEU A 161 1.87 7.25 -29.51
CA LEU A 161 3.05 8.10 -29.64
C LEU A 161 2.69 9.57 -29.50
N GLN A 162 1.61 10.01 -30.14
CA GLN A 162 1.15 11.40 -30.06
C GLN A 162 0.68 11.75 -28.64
N GLU A 163 -0.02 10.83 -27.97
CA GLU A 163 -0.44 10.99 -26.57
C GLU A 163 0.78 11.12 -25.63
N GLU A 164 1.74 10.20 -25.72
CA GLU A 164 2.95 10.23 -24.87
C GLU A 164 3.87 11.41 -25.20
N GLN A 165 3.97 11.85 -26.46
CA GLN A 165 4.71 13.06 -26.84
C GLN A 165 4.09 14.32 -26.24
N THR A 166 2.76 14.40 -26.23
CA THR A 166 2.04 15.53 -25.60
C THR A 166 2.31 15.54 -24.11
N ARG A 167 2.20 14.38 -23.46
CA ARG A 167 2.51 14.22 -22.03
C ARG A 167 3.96 14.56 -21.70
N LEU A 168 4.93 14.10 -22.50
CA LEU A 168 6.35 14.42 -22.31
C LEU A 168 6.59 15.92 -22.41
N ALA A 169 5.99 16.61 -23.39
CA ALA A 169 6.15 18.04 -23.55
C ALA A 169 5.62 18.83 -22.34
N GLU A 170 4.49 18.42 -21.78
CA GLU A 170 3.94 19.01 -20.54
C GLU A 170 4.84 18.77 -19.33
N LEU A 171 5.38 17.56 -19.19
CA LEU A 171 6.27 17.19 -18.09
C LEU A 171 7.62 17.91 -18.20
N GLU A 172 8.21 17.99 -19.39
CA GLU A 172 9.48 18.70 -19.63
C GLU A 172 9.33 20.20 -19.38
N ALA A 173 8.23 20.81 -19.82
CA ALA A 173 7.95 22.22 -19.56
C ALA A 173 7.83 22.50 -18.05
N ARG A 174 7.14 21.63 -17.31
CA ARG A 174 6.99 21.75 -15.86
C ARG A 174 8.31 21.52 -15.13
N TRP A 175 9.05 20.48 -15.52
CA TRP A 175 10.35 20.16 -14.95
C TRP A 175 11.34 21.30 -15.12
N GLU A 176 11.39 21.93 -16.29
CA GLU A 176 12.27 23.07 -16.55
C GLU A 176 11.87 24.31 -15.72
N GLN A 177 10.57 24.56 -15.55
CA GLN A 177 10.08 25.61 -14.66
C GLN A 177 10.46 25.36 -13.20
N GLU A 178 10.25 24.13 -12.70
CA GLU A 178 10.63 23.74 -11.34
C GLU A 178 12.15 23.87 -11.14
N LYS A 179 12.95 23.38 -12.10
CA LYS A 179 14.41 23.44 -12.06
C LYS A 179 14.92 24.87 -11.95
N ASN A 180 14.37 25.79 -12.75
CA ASN A 180 14.74 27.20 -12.70
C ASN A 180 14.41 27.84 -11.34
N LEU A 181 13.22 27.59 -10.80
CA LEU A 181 12.82 28.09 -9.48
C LEU A 181 13.69 27.50 -8.36
N VAL A 182 13.97 26.19 -8.41
CA VAL A 182 14.84 25.52 -7.44
C VAL A 182 16.26 26.09 -7.48
N GLN A 183 16.81 26.33 -8.67
CA GLN A 183 18.13 26.93 -8.82
C GLN A 183 18.17 28.35 -8.22
N GLU A 184 17.18 29.20 -8.52
CA GLU A 184 17.08 30.55 -7.92
C GLU A 184 17.00 30.49 -6.38
N ILE A 185 16.23 29.53 -5.83
CA ILE A 185 16.12 29.34 -4.38
C ILE A 185 17.45 28.91 -3.77
N LEU A 186 18.15 27.96 -4.39
CA LEU A 186 19.46 27.49 -3.91
C LEU A 186 20.50 28.61 -3.94
N ASP A 187 20.53 29.40 -5.02
CA ASP A 187 21.45 30.53 -5.17
C ASP A 187 21.18 31.63 -4.12
N LEU A 188 19.92 31.98 -3.88
CA LEU A 188 19.52 32.93 -2.83
C LEU A 188 19.89 32.43 -1.43
N ARG A 189 19.72 31.13 -1.16
CA ARG A 189 20.12 30.52 0.12
C ARG A 189 21.63 30.56 0.31
N ALA A 190 22.41 30.30 -0.75
CA ALA A 190 23.86 30.41 -0.72
C ALA A 190 24.32 31.84 -0.42
N GLN A 191 23.70 32.83 -1.08
CA GLN A 191 23.96 34.25 -0.80
C GLN A 191 23.65 34.63 0.65
N LEU A 192 22.50 34.20 1.19
CA LEU A 192 22.10 34.48 2.58
C LEU A 192 22.99 33.82 3.64
N ARG A 193 23.64 32.70 3.31
CA ARG A 193 24.60 32.00 4.19
C ARG A 193 26.01 32.59 4.13
N GLY A 194 26.34 33.35 3.09
CA GLY A 194 27.70 33.79 2.83
C GLY A 194 28.63 32.67 2.36
N GLU A 195 28.09 31.52 1.96
CA GLU A 195 28.82 30.38 1.41
C GLU A 195 28.83 30.49 -0.12
N LYS A 196 30.02 30.65 -0.71
CA LYS A 196 30.20 30.73 -2.17
C LYS A 196 30.34 29.37 -2.87
N HIS A 197 30.16 28.24 -2.17
CA HIS A 197 30.42 26.91 -2.73
C HIS A 197 29.17 26.00 -2.70
N PRO A 198 28.85 25.29 -3.80
CA PRO A 198 28.14 24.03 -3.69
C PRO A 198 29.01 23.07 -2.87
N VAL A 199 28.37 22.27 -2.00
CA VAL A 199 29.05 21.36 -1.07
C VAL A 199 30.04 20.47 -1.84
N GLU A 200 31.34 20.59 -1.56
CA GLU A 200 32.43 19.92 -2.31
C GLU A 200 32.20 18.41 -2.46
N GLY A 201 32.33 17.90 -3.70
CA GLY A 201 32.12 16.50 -4.09
C GLY A 201 33.06 15.53 -3.37
N THR A 202 32.62 14.27 -3.21
CA THR A 202 33.38 13.22 -2.49
C THR A 202 33.96 12.16 -3.42
N GLY A 203 33.78 12.29 -4.75
CA GLY A 203 34.30 11.33 -5.71
C GLY A 203 33.64 9.95 -5.60
N SER A 204 32.37 9.91 -5.17
CA SER A 204 31.63 8.65 -5.01
C SER A 204 31.43 7.94 -6.36
N PRO A 205 31.22 6.61 -6.39
CA PRO A 205 30.98 5.88 -7.65
C PRO A 205 29.76 6.40 -8.43
N LEU A 206 28.75 6.95 -7.73
CA LEU A 206 27.55 7.55 -8.32
C LEU A 206 27.86 8.90 -8.99
N GLU A 207 28.80 9.66 -8.42
CA GLU A 207 29.29 10.93 -8.98
C GLU A 207 30.18 10.68 -10.21
N GLN A 208 31.01 9.64 -10.18
CA GLN A 208 31.83 9.21 -11.32
C GLN A 208 30.98 8.76 -12.51
N ALA A 209 29.86 8.06 -12.26
CA ALA A 209 28.93 7.65 -13.30
C ALA A 209 28.17 8.82 -13.96
N ALA A 210 27.93 9.91 -13.22
CA ALA A 210 27.31 11.13 -13.75
C ALA A 210 28.32 12.07 -14.43
N ALA A 211 29.57 12.09 -13.96
CA ALA A 211 30.63 12.96 -14.47
C ALA A 211 31.24 12.51 -15.81
N GLU A 212 31.08 11.24 -16.22
CA GLU A 212 31.54 10.76 -17.54
C GLU A 212 30.85 11.45 -18.72
N VAL A 213 29.75 12.19 -18.50
CA VAL A 213 29.00 12.93 -19.53
C VAL A 213 29.43 14.42 -19.64
N SER A 214 30.27 14.94 -18.74
CA SER A 214 30.73 16.34 -18.80
C SER A 214 32.20 16.46 -18.43
N GLN A 215 33.07 16.39 -19.44
CA GLN A 215 34.48 16.72 -19.28
C GLN A 215 34.76 18.22 -19.43
N GLN A 216 35.74 18.68 -18.65
CA GLN A 216 36.42 20.00 -18.57
C GLN A 216 35.85 20.88 -17.43
N THR A 217 36.51 21.02 -16.28
CA THR A 217 37.75 21.81 -16.08
C THR A 217 38.35 21.48 -14.69
N PRO A 218 39.68 21.55 -14.44
CA PRO A 218 40.25 21.32 -13.10
C PRO A 218 40.10 22.56 -12.21
N ALA A 219 39.66 22.38 -10.96
CA ALA A 219 39.61 23.43 -9.94
C ALA A 219 40.90 23.42 -9.10
N GLU A 220 41.54 24.60 -8.98
CA GLU A 220 42.64 24.87 -8.04
C GLU A 220 42.08 25.10 -6.63
N GLU A 221 42.78 24.55 -5.63
CA GLU A 221 42.53 24.74 -4.20
C GLU A 221 42.83 26.19 -3.79
N ASP A 222 41.87 26.91 -3.23
CA ASP A 222 42.14 28.18 -2.54
C ASP A 222 41.30 28.34 -1.26
N ALA A 223 41.97 28.76 -0.19
CA ALA A 223 41.52 28.70 1.19
C ALA A 223 40.39 29.71 1.52
N ALA A 224 39.45 29.25 2.35
CA ALA A 224 38.27 29.97 2.82
C ALA A 224 38.59 31.35 3.43
N SER A 225 38.04 32.41 2.81
CA SER A 225 38.00 33.77 3.38
C SER A 225 36.69 34.00 4.16
N PRO A 226 36.70 34.70 5.31
CA PRO A 226 35.50 34.92 6.12
C PRO A 226 34.52 35.88 5.41
N ALA A 227 33.23 35.50 5.42
CA ALA A 227 32.14 36.23 4.79
C ALA A 227 31.99 37.66 5.34
N GLN A 228 31.84 38.64 4.45
CA GLN A 228 31.55 40.04 4.82
C GLN A 228 30.10 40.15 5.35
N PRO A 229 29.81 40.95 6.39
CA PRO A 229 28.46 41.15 6.87
C PRO A 229 27.61 41.86 5.80
N MET A 230 26.54 41.20 5.34
CA MET A 230 25.56 41.80 4.43
C MET A 230 24.75 42.90 5.15
N GLU A 231 24.45 43.98 4.44
CA GLU A 231 23.57 45.05 4.92
C GLU A 231 22.17 44.51 5.27
N PRO A 232 21.56 44.91 6.40
CA PRO A 232 20.28 44.37 6.86
C PRO A 232 19.12 44.60 5.89
N GLU A 233 19.13 45.69 5.13
CA GLU A 233 18.13 45.97 4.08
C GLU A 233 18.24 45.01 2.89
N GLN A 234 19.46 44.71 2.45
CA GLN A 234 19.71 43.74 1.37
C GLN A 234 19.30 42.33 1.81
N ARG A 235 19.61 41.96 3.06
CA ARG A 235 19.18 40.69 3.64
C ARG A 235 17.65 40.55 3.71
N ALA A 236 16.94 41.63 4.07
CA ALA A 236 15.48 41.63 4.10
C ALA A 236 14.86 41.42 2.72
N GLN A 237 15.38 42.11 1.68
CA GLN A 237 14.92 41.96 0.30
C GLN A 237 15.14 40.54 -0.25
N LEU A 238 16.30 39.94 0.05
CA LEU A 238 16.59 38.57 -0.38
C LEU A 238 15.70 37.53 0.33
N LEU A 239 15.35 37.77 1.60
CA LEU A 239 14.41 36.91 2.33
C LEU A 239 12.98 37.01 1.77
N GLU A 240 12.52 38.21 1.43
CA GLU A 240 11.21 38.43 0.79
C GLU A 240 11.15 37.73 -0.57
N ARG A 241 12.18 37.92 -1.42
CA ARG A 241 12.26 37.22 -2.72
C ARG A 241 12.31 35.70 -2.57
N LEU A 242 13.02 35.20 -1.57
CA LEU A 242 13.08 33.76 -1.28
C LEU A 242 11.70 33.22 -0.87
N GLN A 243 10.94 33.95 -0.05
CA GLN A 243 9.58 33.56 0.32
C GLN A 243 8.63 33.56 -0.88
N ASP A 244 8.73 34.54 -1.76
CA ASP A 244 7.93 34.59 -3.00
C ASP A 244 8.22 33.39 -3.91
N LEU A 245 9.50 33.09 -4.14
CA LEU A 245 9.90 31.95 -4.96
C LEU A 245 9.49 30.61 -4.35
N GLN A 246 9.60 30.47 -3.02
CA GLN A 246 9.10 29.28 -2.32
C GLN A 246 7.58 29.11 -2.48
N THR A 247 6.82 30.21 -2.48
CA THR A 247 5.37 30.18 -2.68
C THR A 247 5.03 29.79 -4.13
N GLN A 248 5.72 30.37 -5.11
CA GLN A 248 5.56 30.03 -6.53
C GLN A 248 5.90 28.57 -6.81
N LEU A 249 7.03 28.07 -6.26
CA LEU A 249 7.42 26.68 -6.38
C LEU A 249 6.37 25.76 -5.73
N HIS A 250 5.85 26.15 -4.57
CA HIS A 250 4.81 25.38 -3.89
C HIS A 250 3.53 25.27 -4.74
N GLU A 251 3.07 26.38 -5.34
CA GLU A 251 1.90 26.40 -6.20
C GLU A 251 2.11 25.58 -7.49
N LEU A 252 3.29 25.66 -8.08
CA LEU A 252 3.64 24.92 -9.30
C LEU A 252 3.72 23.41 -9.05
N GLN A 253 4.33 22.98 -7.95
CA GLN A 253 4.56 21.57 -7.64
C GLN A 253 3.32 20.81 -7.21
N GLY A 254 2.35 21.49 -6.59
CA GLY A 254 1.16 20.86 -6.04
C GLY A 254 1.51 19.67 -5.12
N GLU A 255 1.08 18.47 -5.52
CA GLU A 255 1.25 17.23 -4.77
C GLU A 255 2.37 16.32 -5.28
N HIS A 256 2.77 16.49 -6.55
CA HIS A 256 3.74 15.64 -7.24
C HIS A 256 4.92 16.48 -7.74
N PRO A 257 5.86 16.86 -6.85
CA PRO A 257 7.05 17.62 -7.23
C PRO A 257 7.97 16.76 -8.11
N LEU A 258 8.40 17.31 -9.25
CA LEU A 258 9.38 16.66 -10.13
C LEU A 258 10.82 16.88 -9.63
N MET A 259 11.08 17.98 -8.92
CA MET A 259 12.38 18.28 -8.32
C MET A 259 12.26 18.77 -6.87
N LEU A 260 13.07 18.25 -5.95
CA LEU A 260 13.06 18.68 -4.56
C LEU A 260 14.25 19.60 -4.24
N PRO A 261 14.04 20.83 -3.75
CA PRO A 261 15.13 21.77 -3.45
C PRO A 261 15.94 21.42 -2.19
N SER A 262 15.28 20.78 -1.22
CA SER A 262 15.88 20.39 0.06
C SER A 262 15.08 19.25 0.68
N VAL A 263 15.67 18.57 1.67
CA VAL A 263 14.95 17.60 2.48
C VAL A 263 14.05 18.37 3.44
N ASP A 264 12.76 18.39 3.13
CA ASP A 264 11.69 19.02 3.89
C ASP A 264 10.70 17.97 4.43
N ALA A 265 9.64 18.42 5.10
CA ALA A 265 8.60 17.53 5.60
C ALA A 265 7.87 16.76 4.47
N GLN A 266 7.78 17.30 3.25
CA GLN A 266 7.13 16.66 2.11
C GLN A 266 8.00 15.55 1.51
N ALA A 267 9.30 15.76 1.37
CA ALA A 267 10.26 14.75 0.95
C ALA A 267 10.20 13.53 1.88
N VAL A 268 10.16 13.76 3.19
CA VAL A 268 9.98 12.71 4.20
C VAL A 268 8.62 12.02 4.06
N ALA A 269 7.54 12.80 3.93
CA ALA A 269 6.19 12.26 3.76
C ALA A 269 6.07 11.38 2.50
N SER A 270 6.71 11.75 1.40
CA SER A 270 6.71 10.95 0.15
C SER A 270 7.37 9.58 0.34
N VAL A 271 8.47 9.51 1.09
CA VAL A 271 9.16 8.24 1.37
C VAL A 271 8.32 7.37 2.30
N VAL A 272 7.67 7.96 3.31
CA VAL A 272 6.73 7.21 4.16
C VAL A 272 5.57 6.66 3.35
N ALA A 273 5.02 7.45 2.42
CA ALA A 273 3.96 6.98 1.55
C ALA A 273 4.39 5.80 0.68
N ASP A 274 5.58 5.84 0.08
CA ASP A 274 6.09 4.72 -0.72
C ASP A 274 6.36 3.46 0.12
N TRP A 275 6.83 3.63 1.36
CA TRP A 275 7.12 2.51 2.26
C TRP A 275 5.87 1.87 2.84
N THR A 276 4.81 2.66 3.06
CA THR A 276 3.62 2.22 3.80
C THR A 276 2.38 2.08 2.92
N GLY A 277 2.38 2.64 1.71
CA GLY A 277 1.20 2.81 0.87
C GLY A 277 0.24 3.91 1.34
N ILE A 278 0.57 4.63 2.41
CA ILE A 278 -0.33 5.59 3.07
C ILE A 278 0.09 7.01 2.68
N PRO A 279 -0.78 7.81 2.02
CA PRO A 279 -0.46 9.19 1.70
C PRO A 279 -0.23 10.02 2.97
N VAL A 280 0.82 10.83 2.98
CA VAL A 280 1.20 11.69 4.12
C VAL A 280 1.48 13.13 3.63
N GLY A 281 1.32 14.12 4.52
CA GLY A 281 1.60 15.52 4.19
C GLY A 281 0.54 16.14 3.28
N ARG A 282 0.95 16.73 2.14
CA ARG A 282 0.03 17.40 1.20
C ARG A 282 -0.96 16.42 0.54
N MET A 283 -0.57 15.15 0.40
CA MET A 283 -1.41 14.06 -0.11
C MET A 283 -2.61 13.72 0.80
N VAL A 284 -2.65 14.24 2.04
CA VAL A 284 -3.78 14.04 2.97
C VAL A 284 -5.05 14.74 2.46
N LYS A 285 -4.93 15.82 1.68
CA LYS A 285 -6.11 16.48 1.07
C LYS A 285 -6.84 15.52 0.12
N ASN A 286 -6.10 14.81 -0.73
CA ASN A 286 -6.64 13.74 -1.56
C ASN A 286 -7.19 12.57 -0.74
N GLU A 287 -6.58 12.22 0.39
CA GLU A 287 -7.12 11.18 1.28
C GLU A 287 -8.51 11.57 1.82
N ILE A 288 -8.69 12.82 2.25
CA ILE A 288 -9.99 13.32 2.71
C ILE A 288 -11.00 13.28 1.57
N GLU A 289 -10.64 13.75 0.39
CA GLU A 289 -11.53 13.68 -0.79
C GLU A 289 -11.88 12.23 -1.16
N THR A 290 -10.90 11.33 -1.09
CA THR A 290 -11.07 9.88 -1.31
C THR A 290 -12.03 9.29 -0.28
N VAL A 291 -11.91 9.67 1.00
CA VAL A 291 -12.78 9.20 2.08
C VAL A 291 -14.20 9.81 1.97
N LEU A 292 -14.32 11.06 1.52
CA LEU A 292 -15.63 11.70 1.26
C LEU A 292 -16.36 11.06 0.07
N ASN A 293 -15.62 10.69 -0.97
CA ASN A 293 -16.14 10.05 -2.19
C ASN A 293 -16.02 8.51 -2.16
N LEU A 294 -15.79 7.93 -0.98
CA LEU A 294 -15.52 6.51 -0.82
C LEU A 294 -16.62 5.60 -1.39
N PRO A 295 -17.93 5.87 -1.16
CA PRO A 295 -19.00 5.06 -1.75
C PRO A 295 -18.96 5.04 -3.27
N GLN A 296 -18.68 6.17 -3.92
CA GLN A 296 -18.65 6.30 -5.37
C GLN A 296 -17.44 5.58 -5.97
N ILE A 297 -16.28 5.67 -5.32
CA ILE A 297 -15.05 5.01 -5.77
C ILE A 297 -15.22 3.48 -5.68
N ILE A 298 -15.67 2.99 -4.53
CA ILE A 298 -15.86 1.55 -4.30
C ILE A 298 -17.04 1.00 -5.11
N GLY A 299 -18.10 1.80 -5.31
CA GLY A 299 -19.28 1.44 -6.09
C GLY A 299 -19.00 1.17 -7.57
N ARG A 300 -17.87 1.66 -8.12
CA ARG A 300 -17.41 1.27 -9.47
C ARG A 300 -17.04 -0.21 -9.58
N ARG A 301 -16.69 -0.82 -8.44
CA ARG A 301 -16.23 -2.21 -8.33
C ARG A 301 -17.28 -3.12 -7.71
N ILE A 302 -18.12 -2.57 -6.82
CA ILE A 302 -19.09 -3.34 -6.03
C ILE A 302 -20.50 -2.92 -6.43
N ILE A 303 -21.23 -3.85 -7.05
CA ILE A 303 -22.53 -3.57 -7.66
C ILE A 303 -23.66 -3.99 -6.71
N GLY A 304 -24.64 -3.11 -6.52
CA GLY A 304 -25.92 -3.42 -5.86
C GLY A 304 -25.89 -3.40 -4.33
N GLN A 305 -24.82 -2.88 -3.71
CA GLN A 305 -24.65 -2.85 -2.25
C GLN A 305 -24.44 -1.42 -1.71
N ASP A 306 -25.05 -0.42 -2.34
CA ASP A 306 -24.78 1.00 -2.06
C ASP A 306 -25.02 1.37 -0.59
N HIS A 307 -26.08 0.83 0.03
CA HIS A 307 -26.39 1.05 1.44
C HIS A 307 -25.28 0.54 2.37
N ALA A 308 -24.65 -0.59 2.04
CA ALA A 308 -23.55 -1.16 2.78
C ALA A 308 -22.30 -0.27 2.68
N LEU A 309 -21.99 0.20 1.47
CA LEU A 309 -20.87 1.10 1.21
C LEU A 309 -21.04 2.44 1.92
N GLU A 310 -22.25 3.02 1.90
CA GLU A 310 -22.56 4.23 2.63
C GLU A 310 -22.38 4.08 4.14
N MET A 311 -22.85 2.97 4.72
CA MET A 311 -22.74 2.73 6.15
C MET A 311 -21.28 2.57 6.59
N ILE A 312 -20.48 1.85 5.82
CA ILE A 312 -19.04 1.70 6.05
C ILE A 312 -18.34 3.06 5.91
N ALA A 313 -18.64 3.82 4.84
CA ALA A 313 -18.04 5.12 4.60
C ALA A 313 -18.36 6.12 5.71
N LYS A 314 -19.60 6.21 6.19
CA LYS A 314 -20.00 7.09 7.32
C LYS A 314 -19.15 6.83 8.56
N ARG A 315 -18.87 5.55 8.87
CA ARG A 315 -18.04 5.20 10.03
C ARG A 315 -16.57 5.57 9.82
N ILE A 316 -16.02 5.29 8.64
CA ILE A 316 -14.64 5.65 8.29
C ILE A 316 -14.46 7.17 8.34
N GLN A 317 -15.40 7.93 7.77
CA GLN A 317 -15.42 9.39 7.83
C GLN A 317 -15.44 9.90 9.28
N THR A 318 -16.26 9.31 10.14
CA THR A 318 -16.33 9.65 11.58
C THR A 318 -15.01 9.39 12.29
N SER A 319 -14.39 8.24 12.02
CA SER A 319 -13.09 7.87 12.58
C SER A 319 -11.98 8.80 12.10
N ARG A 320 -11.93 9.11 10.79
CA ARG A 320 -10.94 10.02 10.19
C ARG A 320 -11.09 11.46 10.66
N ALA A 321 -12.32 11.92 10.92
CA ALA A 321 -12.60 13.20 11.56
C ALA A 321 -12.21 13.24 13.05
N SER A 322 -11.70 12.14 13.62
CA SER A 322 -11.33 12.01 15.04
C SER A 322 -12.49 12.30 16.00
N LEU A 323 -13.73 12.01 15.56
CA LEU A 323 -14.95 12.22 16.34
C LEU A 323 -15.40 10.96 17.11
N ASP A 324 -14.73 9.82 16.87
CA ASP A 324 -14.96 8.57 17.59
C ASP A 324 -13.85 8.31 18.63
N ASN A 325 -14.01 7.27 19.45
CA ASN A 325 -13.01 6.90 20.44
C ASN A 325 -11.70 6.45 19.75
N PRO A 326 -10.56 7.15 19.96
CA PRO A 326 -9.28 6.84 19.32
C PRO A 326 -8.66 5.52 19.79
N SER A 327 -9.18 4.91 20.87
CA SER A 327 -8.73 3.60 21.32
C SER A 327 -9.39 2.44 20.58
N LYS A 328 -10.36 2.68 19.70
CA LYS A 328 -11.07 1.59 18.99
C LYS A 328 -10.54 1.42 17.56
N PRO A 329 -10.72 0.24 16.94
CA PRO A 329 -10.52 0.08 15.51
C PRO A 329 -11.38 1.08 14.71
N ILE A 330 -10.96 1.41 13.49
CA ILE A 330 -11.65 2.37 12.60
C ILE A 330 -13.13 2.00 12.43
N GLY A 331 -13.41 0.71 12.30
CA GLY A 331 -14.76 0.17 12.27
C GLY A 331 -14.75 -1.34 12.43
N VAL A 332 -15.84 -1.87 13.00
CA VAL A 332 -16.07 -3.31 13.15
C VAL A 332 -17.45 -3.62 12.55
N PHE A 333 -17.46 -4.38 11.48
CA PHE A 333 -18.65 -4.66 10.68
C PHE A 333 -18.86 -6.15 10.50
N MET A 334 -20.11 -6.59 10.48
CA MET A 334 -20.49 -7.94 10.06
C MET A 334 -21.35 -7.87 8.80
N LEU A 335 -20.83 -8.38 7.71
CA LEU A 335 -21.47 -8.44 6.40
C LEU A 335 -22.26 -9.76 6.31
N ALA A 336 -23.59 -9.67 6.36
CA ALA A 336 -24.48 -10.82 6.38
C ALA A 336 -25.25 -10.93 5.06
N GLY A 337 -25.15 -12.05 4.35
CA GLY A 337 -25.81 -12.26 3.05
C GLY A 337 -25.45 -13.60 2.43
N SER A 338 -25.97 -13.90 1.24
CA SER A 338 -25.59 -15.13 0.51
C SER A 338 -24.12 -15.13 0.07
N SER A 339 -23.67 -16.25 -0.48
CA SER A 339 -22.33 -16.33 -1.09
C SER A 339 -22.28 -15.58 -2.42
N GLY A 340 -21.13 -14.98 -2.75
CA GLY A 340 -20.92 -14.34 -4.05
C GLY A 340 -21.61 -12.99 -4.28
N VAL A 341 -22.19 -12.37 -3.26
CA VAL A 341 -22.82 -11.01 -3.35
C VAL A 341 -21.84 -9.84 -3.17
N GLY A 342 -20.55 -10.11 -2.98
CA GLY A 342 -19.50 -9.08 -2.90
C GLY A 342 -18.90 -8.84 -1.51
N LYS A 343 -19.24 -9.61 -0.47
CA LYS A 343 -18.69 -9.43 0.91
C LYS A 343 -17.15 -9.37 0.96
N THR A 344 -16.49 -10.35 0.33
CA THR A 344 -15.02 -10.41 0.24
C THR A 344 -14.45 -9.33 -0.68
N GLU A 345 -15.14 -9.03 -1.79
CA GLU A 345 -14.73 -7.97 -2.73
C GLU A 345 -14.75 -6.59 -2.04
N THR A 346 -15.68 -6.36 -1.12
CA THR A 346 -15.71 -5.17 -0.26
C THR A 346 -14.43 -4.99 0.54
N ALA A 347 -13.90 -6.06 1.12
CA ALA A 347 -12.65 -5.99 1.88
C ALA A 347 -11.46 -5.62 0.99
N LEU A 348 -11.36 -6.24 -0.18
CA LEU A 348 -10.29 -5.98 -1.16
C LEU A 348 -10.35 -4.54 -1.69
N ALA A 349 -11.53 -4.07 -2.08
CA ALA A 349 -11.73 -2.71 -2.56
C ALA A 349 -11.42 -1.66 -1.48
N LEU A 350 -11.82 -1.92 -0.22
CA LEU A 350 -11.50 -1.03 0.89
C LEU A 350 -9.98 -0.97 1.16
N ALA A 351 -9.28 -2.10 1.08
CA ALA A 351 -7.83 -2.11 1.27
C ALA A 351 -7.07 -1.40 0.15
N GLU A 352 -7.52 -1.57 -1.10
CA GLU A 352 -6.99 -0.86 -2.25
C GLU A 352 -7.13 0.66 -2.08
N VAL A 353 -8.33 1.13 -1.75
CA VAL A 353 -8.62 2.57 -1.67
C VAL A 353 -8.05 3.22 -0.40
N LEU A 354 -8.09 2.56 0.76
CA LEU A 354 -7.70 3.17 2.04
C LEU A 354 -6.24 2.94 2.42
N TYR A 355 -5.63 1.86 1.95
CA TYR A 355 -4.28 1.45 2.35
C TYR A 355 -3.35 1.26 1.16
N GLY A 356 -3.76 1.63 -0.06
CA GLY A 356 -2.89 1.63 -1.24
C GLY A 356 -2.62 0.25 -1.84
N GLY A 357 -3.44 -0.76 -1.53
CA GLY A 357 -3.38 -2.04 -2.24
C GLY A 357 -4.14 -3.19 -1.59
N GLU A 358 -4.58 -4.15 -2.41
CA GLU A 358 -5.30 -5.36 -1.98
C GLU A 358 -4.46 -6.24 -1.05
N GLN A 359 -3.12 -6.20 -1.16
CA GLN A 359 -2.21 -6.92 -0.28
C GLN A 359 -2.32 -6.48 1.19
N ASN A 360 -2.95 -5.34 1.47
CA ASN A 360 -3.21 -4.85 2.82
C ASN A 360 -4.50 -5.43 3.42
N VAL A 361 -5.09 -6.46 2.80
CA VAL A 361 -6.07 -7.34 3.45
C VAL A 361 -5.34 -8.46 4.21
N ILE A 362 -5.73 -8.67 5.46
CA ILE A 362 -5.39 -9.83 6.27
C ILE A 362 -6.63 -10.72 6.33
N THR A 363 -6.65 -11.77 5.52
CA THR A 363 -7.77 -12.73 5.48
C THR A 363 -7.51 -13.89 6.40
N ILE A 364 -8.48 -14.20 7.26
CA ILE A 364 -8.46 -15.39 8.11
C ILE A 364 -9.76 -16.16 7.90
N ASN A 365 -9.63 -17.39 7.42
CA ASN A 365 -10.76 -18.29 7.26
C ASN A 365 -11.12 -18.92 8.61
N MET A 366 -12.30 -18.59 9.14
CA MET A 366 -12.76 -19.09 10.44
C MET A 366 -13.12 -20.58 10.43
N SER A 367 -13.31 -21.18 9.26
CA SER A 367 -13.49 -22.63 9.13
C SER A 367 -12.25 -23.43 9.57
N GLU A 368 -11.06 -22.84 9.60
CA GLU A 368 -9.84 -23.47 10.16
C GLU A 368 -9.79 -23.43 11.70
N PHE A 369 -10.63 -22.60 12.32
CA PHE A 369 -10.64 -22.33 13.77
C PHE A 369 -11.88 -22.92 14.47
N GLN A 370 -12.32 -24.10 14.02
CA GLN A 370 -13.47 -24.82 14.59
C GLN A 370 -13.18 -25.47 15.94
N GLU A 371 -11.91 -25.75 16.24
CA GLU A 371 -11.50 -26.48 17.45
C GLU A 371 -10.76 -25.59 18.44
N ALA A 372 -10.95 -25.81 19.74
CA ALA A 372 -10.34 -25.00 20.79
C ALA A 372 -8.79 -24.93 20.71
N HIS A 373 -8.13 -25.98 20.21
CA HIS A 373 -6.67 -25.99 20.11
C HIS A 373 -6.14 -25.12 18.96
N THR A 374 -6.87 -24.98 17.85
CA THR A 374 -6.48 -24.11 16.74
C THR A 374 -6.69 -22.64 17.07
N VAL A 375 -7.61 -22.30 17.98
CA VAL A 375 -7.78 -20.92 18.49
C VAL A 375 -6.47 -20.34 19.05
N SER A 376 -5.66 -21.17 19.71
CA SER A 376 -4.39 -20.72 20.28
C SER A 376 -3.37 -20.29 19.23
N THR A 377 -3.43 -20.81 17.99
CA THR A 377 -2.52 -20.41 16.91
C THR A 377 -2.86 -19.02 16.33
N LEU A 378 -4.09 -18.55 16.52
CA LEU A 378 -4.52 -17.22 16.07
C LEU A 378 -3.78 -16.10 16.82
N LYS A 379 -3.71 -16.22 18.15
CA LYS A 379 -3.04 -15.27 19.06
C LYS A 379 -1.56 -15.61 19.31
N GLY A 380 -1.21 -16.88 19.21
CA GLY A 380 0.09 -17.44 19.55
C GLY A 380 -0.01 -18.36 20.77
N ALA A 381 0.67 -19.51 20.72
CA ALA A 381 0.58 -20.50 21.77
C ALA A 381 1.19 -19.97 23.09
N PRO A 382 0.55 -20.20 24.25
CA PRO A 382 1.10 -19.81 25.55
C PRO A 382 2.29 -20.70 25.96
N PRO A 383 3.08 -20.30 26.98
CA PRO A 383 4.20 -21.10 27.48
C PRO A 383 3.77 -22.53 27.84
N GLY A 384 4.41 -23.53 27.22
CA GLY A 384 4.15 -24.95 27.47
C GLY A 384 3.33 -25.69 26.40
N TYR A 385 2.89 -25.00 25.35
CA TYR A 385 2.19 -25.59 24.19
C TYR A 385 3.10 -25.68 22.95
N VAL A 386 2.80 -26.59 22.03
CA VAL A 386 3.48 -26.69 20.73
C VAL A 386 3.22 -25.41 19.93
N GLY A 387 4.26 -24.80 19.37
CA GLY A 387 4.21 -23.48 18.70
C GLY A 387 4.54 -22.29 19.61
N TYR A 388 4.96 -22.51 20.86
CA TYR A 388 5.44 -21.44 21.74
C TYR A 388 6.66 -20.72 21.15
N GLY A 389 6.54 -19.41 20.91
CA GLY A 389 7.57 -18.57 20.31
C GLY A 389 7.46 -18.33 18.80
N GLU A 390 6.44 -18.90 18.13
CA GLU A 390 6.22 -18.73 16.68
C GLU A 390 5.29 -17.54 16.34
N GLY A 391 4.77 -16.82 17.34
CA GLY A 391 3.77 -15.76 17.16
C GLY A 391 2.41 -16.30 16.73
N GLY A 392 1.37 -15.49 16.83
CA GLY A 392 0.05 -15.86 16.32
C GLY A 392 -0.13 -15.46 14.86
N ILE A 393 -0.94 -16.21 14.11
CA ILE A 393 -1.22 -15.92 12.70
C ILE A 393 -1.79 -14.50 12.54
N LEU A 394 -2.77 -14.12 13.38
CA LEU A 394 -3.37 -12.80 13.34
C LEU A 394 -2.45 -11.75 13.95
N THR A 395 -1.89 -12.03 15.13
CA THR A 395 -1.09 -11.06 15.88
C THR A 395 0.18 -10.66 15.13
N GLU A 396 0.84 -11.58 14.45
CA GLU A 396 2.00 -11.26 13.60
C GLU A 396 1.60 -10.55 12.30
N ALA A 397 0.49 -10.95 11.67
CA ALA A 397 0.02 -10.29 10.46
C ALA A 397 -0.30 -8.80 10.71
N VAL A 398 -1.05 -8.50 11.77
CA VAL A 398 -1.42 -7.13 12.14
C VAL A 398 -0.20 -6.35 12.65
N ARG A 399 0.71 -6.99 13.38
CA ARG A 399 1.98 -6.36 13.80
C ARG A 399 2.83 -5.91 12.61
N ARG A 400 2.88 -6.72 11.54
CA ARG A 400 3.61 -6.38 10.31
C ARG A 400 2.85 -5.37 9.45
N ARG A 401 1.51 -5.41 9.45
CA ARG A 401 0.62 -4.54 8.68
C ARG A 401 -0.45 -3.90 9.59
N PRO A 402 -0.07 -2.89 10.38
CA PRO A 402 -0.96 -2.24 11.36
C PRO A 402 -2.07 -1.42 10.69
N TYR A 403 -1.86 -0.99 9.44
CA TYR A 403 -2.86 -0.36 8.58
C TYR A 403 -3.35 -1.40 7.59
N SER A 404 -4.52 -1.96 7.87
CA SER A 404 -5.02 -3.11 7.12
C SER A 404 -6.52 -3.28 7.25
N VAL A 405 -7.11 -4.00 6.29
CA VAL A 405 -8.44 -4.56 6.45
C VAL A 405 -8.29 -5.99 6.98
N VAL A 406 -8.81 -6.27 8.17
CA VAL A 406 -8.84 -7.61 8.73
C VAL A 406 -10.16 -8.26 8.35
N LEU A 407 -10.11 -9.29 7.51
CA LEU A 407 -11.27 -10.05 7.04
C LEU A 407 -11.36 -11.38 7.79
N LEU A 408 -12.39 -11.54 8.61
CA LEU A 408 -12.75 -12.80 9.28
C LEU A 408 -13.88 -13.46 8.46
N ASP A 409 -13.51 -14.42 7.62
CA ASP A 409 -14.43 -15.05 6.68
C ASP A 409 -15.15 -16.25 7.35
N GLU A 410 -16.45 -16.42 7.08
CA GLU A 410 -17.30 -17.50 7.61
C GLU A 410 -17.33 -17.60 9.14
N VAL A 411 -17.49 -16.48 9.83
CA VAL A 411 -17.36 -16.43 11.30
C VAL A 411 -18.37 -17.31 12.05
N GLU A 412 -19.48 -17.71 11.43
CA GLU A 412 -20.41 -18.70 11.98
C GLU A 412 -19.79 -20.09 12.21
N LYS A 413 -18.67 -20.40 11.55
CA LYS A 413 -17.95 -21.67 11.70
C LYS A 413 -16.91 -21.63 12.82
N ALA A 414 -16.58 -20.46 13.36
CA ALA A 414 -15.56 -20.33 14.38
C ALA A 414 -15.97 -21.01 15.70
N HIS A 415 -14.98 -21.50 16.45
CA HIS A 415 -15.18 -21.87 17.85
C HIS A 415 -15.57 -20.65 18.69
N SER A 416 -16.39 -20.83 19.73
CA SER A 416 -16.87 -19.73 20.59
C SER A 416 -15.75 -18.90 21.21
N ASP A 417 -14.63 -19.53 21.55
CA ASP A 417 -13.47 -18.89 22.16
C ASP A 417 -12.81 -17.86 21.22
N VAL A 418 -12.97 -18.02 19.89
CA VAL A 418 -12.50 -17.03 18.92
C VAL A 418 -13.24 -15.71 19.15
N HIS A 419 -14.56 -15.74 19.36
CA HIS A 419 -15.35 -14.54 19.59
C HIS A 419 -14.87 -13.77 20.84
N GLU A 420 -14.54 -14.49 21.91
CA GLU A 420 -14.08 -13.90 23.17
C GLU A 420 -12.74 -13.15 23.00
N ILE A 421 -11.82 -13.72 22.22
CA ILE A 421 -10.53 -13.09 21.92
C ILE A 421 -10.72 -11.71 21.25
N PHE A 422 -11.72 -11.58 20.39
CA PHE A 422 -11.98 -10.34 19.67
C PHE A 422 -12.74 -9.28 20.46
N PHE A 423 -13.40 -9.61 21.58
CA PHE A 423 -14.10 -8.60 22.39
C PHE A 423 -13.17 -7.47 22.84
N GLN A 424 -11.95 -7.84 23.25
CA GLN A 424 -10.94 -6.88 23.66
C GLN A 424 -10.49 -5.99 22.51
N VAL A 425 -10.34 -6.56 21.30
CA VAL A 425 -9.97 -5.81 20.10
C VAL A 425 -11.05 -4.79 19.75
N PHE A 426 -12.33 -5.18 19.79
CA PHE A 426 -13.43 -4.29 19.41
C PHE A 426 -13.64 -3.15 20.40
N ASP A 427 -13.42 -3.41 21.70
CA ASP A 427 -13.62 -2.40 22.75
C ASP A 427 -12.40 -1.50 22.95
N LYS A 428 -11.19 -2.07 22.89
CA LYS A 428 -9.94 -1.41 23.30
C LYS A 428 -8.91 -1.24 22.18
N GLY A 429 -9.14 -1.81 21.00
CA GLY A 429 -8.25 -1.66 19.84
C GLY A 429 -6.87 -2.28 20.02
N TRP A 430 -6.71 -3.26 20.92
CA TRP A 430 -5.45 -3.99 21.08
C TRP A 430 -5.69 -5.45 21.49
N MET A 431 -4.74 -6.31 21.15
CA MET A 431 -4.69 -7.72 21.55
C MET A 431 -3.32 -8.03 22.15
N GLU A 432 -3.28 -8.77 23.26
CA GLU A 432 -2.01 -9.34 23.75
C GLU A 432 -1.73 -10.65 22.99
N ASP A 433 -0.51 -10.89 22.52
CA ASP A 433 -0.10 -12.15 21.89
C ASP A 433 0.22 -13.25 22.92
N GLY A 434 0.64 -14.44 22.48
CA GLY A 434 1.03 -15.55 23.37
C GLY A 434 2.29 -15.30 24.21
N GLU A 435 3.07 -14.27 23.89
CA GLU A 435 4.29 -13.88 24.61
C GLU A 435 4.08 -12.69 25.57
N GLY A 436 2.88 -12.11 25.57
CA GLY A 436 2.53 -10.95 26.38
C GLY A 436 2.80 -9.59 25.71
N ARG A 437 3.03 -9.57 24.39
CA ARG A 437 3.23 -8.33 23.63
C ARG A 437 1.87 -7.76 23.22
N LEU A 438 1.74 -6.45 23.35
CA LEU A 438 0.53 -5.72 22.92
C LEU A 438 0.62 -5.42 21.42
N ILE A 439 -0.37 -5.89 20.67
CA ILE A 439 -0.56 -5.64 19.24
C ILE A 439 -1.68 -4.60 19.07
N ASP A 440 -1.41 -3.56 18.28
CA ASP A 440 -2.33 -2.44 18.05
C ASP A 440 -3.23 -2.72 16.83
N PHE A 441 -4.55 -2.55 17.01
CA PHE A 441 -5.59 -2.71 15.99
C PHE A 441 -6.32 -1.38 15.70
N LYS A 442 -5.95 -0.26 16.30
CA LYS A 442 -6.65 1.04 16.14
C LYS A 442 -6.72 1.51 14.69
N ASN A 443 -5.70 1.18 13.90
CA ASN A 443 -5.63 1.54 12.48
C ASN A 443 -6.14 0.44 11.53
N THR A 444 -6.89 -0.53 12.06
CA THR A 444 -7.47 -1.60 11.27
C THR A 444 -8.97 -1.39 11.06
N LEU A 445 -9.45 -1.82 9.89
CA LEU A 445 -10.86 -1.98 9.59
C LEU A 445 -11.20 -3.46 9.69
N ILE A 446 -12.09 -3.84 10.60
CA ILE A 446 -12.40 -5.26 10.84
C ILE A 446 -13.73 -5.60 10.19
N LEU A 447 -13.69 -6.53 9.23
CA LEU A 447 -14.85 -7.04 8.51
C LEU A 447 -15.03 -8.52 8.85
N LEU A 448 -16.22 -8.87 9.33
CA LEU A 448 -16.65 -10.23 9.55
C LEU A 448 -17.62 -10.59 8.43
N THR A 449 -17.51 -11.75 7.81
CA THR A 449 -18.53 -12.24 6.88
C THR A 449 -19.33 -13.35 7.53
N THR A 450 -20.61 -13.41 7.20
CA THR A 450 -21.44 -14.55 7.57
C THR A 450 -22.48 -14.88 6.51
N ASN A 451 -22.83 -16.16 6.43
CA ASN A 451 -23.97 -16.64 5.63
C ASN A 451 -25.24 -16.85 6.49
N VAL A 452 -25.18 -16.53 7.78
CA VAL A 452 -26.36 -16.64 8.67
C VAL A 452 -27.46 -15.68 8.22
N GLY A 453 -28.68 -16.19 8.11
CA GLY A 453 -29.83 -15.41 7.69
C GLY A 453 -29.98 -15.25 6.17
N THR A 454 -29.19 -15.97 5.38
CA THR A 454 -29.29 -15.97 3.91
C THR A 454 -30.71 -16.26 3.41
N ASP A 455 -31.35 -17.33 3.90
CA ASP A 455 -32.72 -17.69 3.48
C ASP A 455 -33.74 -16.61 3.80
N LEU A 456 -33.57 -15.93 4.94
CA LEU A 456 -34.44 -14.83 5.35
C LEU A 456 -34.28 -13.65 4.40
N ILE A 457 -33.04 -13.24 4.11
CA ILE A 457 -32.74 -12.15 3.18
C ILE A 457 -33.30 -12.47 1.79
N MET A 458 -33.05 -13.68 1.27
CA MET A 458 -33.56 -14.09 -0.04
C MET A 458 -35.08 -14.06 -0.10
N ASN A 459 -35.77 -14.54 0.94
CA ASN A 459 -37.23 -14.53 0.97
C ASN A 459 -37.81 -13.11 1.08
N MET A 460 -37.18 -12.23 1.87
CA MET A 460 -37.60 -10.84 2.02
C MET A 460 -37.34 -10.02 0.75
N CYS A 461 -36.32 -10.36 -0.03
CA CYS A 461 -35.94 -9.65 -1.26
C CYS A 461 -36.46 -10.33 -2.53
N LYS A 462 -37.37 -11.30 -2.40
CA LYS A 462 -37.88 -12.09 -3.54
C LYS A 462 -38.72 -11.24 -4.50
N ASP A 463 -39.44 -10.27 -3.96
CA ASP A 463 -40.25 -9.32 -4.72
C ASP A 463 -39.53 -7.96 -4.76
N PRO A 464 -39.00 -7.52 -5.92
CA PRO A 464 -38.32 -6.24 -6.05
C PRO A 464 -39.17 -5.03 -5.65
N ASP A 465 -40.50 -5.10 -5.82
CA ASP A 465 -41.41 -3.99 -5.54
C ASP A 465 -41.72 -3.86 -4.03
N LEU A 466 -41.50 -4.93 -3.26
CA LEU A 466 -41.73 -4.99 -1.80
C LEU A 466 -40.43 -5.12 -1.01
N MET A 467 -39.30 -4.81 -1.64
CA MET A 467 -37.98 -4.98 -1.05
C MET A 467 -37.83 -4.06 0.18
N PRO A 468 -37.56 -4.63 1.37
CA PRO A 468 -37.50 -3.83 2.59
C PRO A 468 -36.23 -2.99 2.65
N GLU A 469 -36.36 -1.83 3.29
CA GLU A 469 -35.24 -0.95 3.63
C GLU A 469 -34.18 -1.72 4.45
N PRO A 470 -32.89 -1.33 4.36
CA PRO A 470 -31.79 -2.03 5.04
C PRO A 470 -32.02 -2.25 6.54
N GLU A 471 -32.66 -1.28 7.20
CA GLU A 471 -32.99 -1.33 8.62
C GLU A 471 -34.00 -2.43 8.95
N GLY A 472 -34.98 -2.65 8.08
CA GLY A 472 -35.98 -3.71 8.23
C GLY A 472 -35.34 -5.10 8.14
N ILE A 473 -34.40 -5.29 7.23
CA ILE A 473 -33.65 -6.55 7.11
C ILE A 473 -32.71 -6.73 8.30
N ALA A 474 -32.00 -5.69 8.71
CA ALA A 474 -31.11 -5.75 9.87
C ALA A 474 -31.87 -6.14 11.15
N GLN A 475 -33.10 -5.62 11.32
CA GLN A 475 -33.97 -6.00 12.43
C GLN A 475 -34.40 -7.47 12.34
N ALA A 476 -34.78 -7.94 11.15
CA ALA A 476 -35.20 -9.32 10.93
C ALA A 476 -34.03 -10.32 11.12
N LEU A 477 -32.80 -9.94 10.73
CA LEU A 477 -31.59 -10.75 10.91
C LEU A 477 -31.19 -10.96 12.37
N ARG A 478 -31.69 -10.12 13.29
CA ARG A 478 -31.31 -10.19 14.70
C ARG A 478 -31.63 -11.55 15.32
N GLU A 479 -32.78 -12.14 15.01
CA GLU A 479 -33.17 -13.45 15.59
C GLU A 479 -32.30 -14.60 15.05
N PRO A 480 -32.11 -14.78 13.72
CA PRO A 480 -31.16 -15.76 13.19
C PRO A 480 -29.74 -15.60 13.74
N LEU A 481 -29.24 -14.36 13.83
CA LEU A 481 -27.88 -14.09 14.31
C LEU A 481 -27.71 -14.45 15.79
N LEU A 482 -28.70 -14.19 16.64
CA LEU A 482 -28.66 -14.55 18.07
C LEU A 482 -28.68 -16.07 18.32
N LYS A 483 -29.09 -16.88 17.34
CA LYS A 483 -29.03 -18.35 17.45
C LYS A 483 -27.61 -18.89 17.28
N VAL A 484 -26.73 -18.13 16.62
CA VAL A 484 -25.36 -18.55 16.29
C VAL A 484 -24.32 -17.75 17.07
N PHE A 485 -24.54 -16.45 17.20
CA PHE A 485 -23.58 -15.52 17.80
C PHE A 485 -24.05 -15.06 19.19
N PRO A 486 -23.12 -14.89 20.15
CA PRO A 486 -23.46 -14.35 21.44
C PRO A 486 -23.89 -12.89 21.31
N ALA A 487 -24.88 -12.46 22.09
CA ALA A 487 -25.36 -11.07 22.11
C ALA A 487 -24.24 -10.05 22.40
N ALA A 488 -23.22 -10.46 23.17
CA ALA A 488 -22.03 -9.67 23.45
C ALA A 488 -21.22 -9.32 22.19
N LEU A 489 -21.16 -10.24 21.20
CA LEU A 489 -20.50 -9.99 19.92
C LEU A 489 -21.32 -8.99 19.09
N LEU A 490 -22.61 -9.28 18.91
CA LEU A 490 -23.52 -8.46 18.10
C LEU A 490 -23.68 -7.03 18.63
N GLY A 491 -23.54 -6.83 19.95
CA GLY A 491 -23.60 -5.50 20.56
C GLY A 491 -22.35 -4.62 20.32
N ARG A 492 -21.26 -5.18 19.79
CA ARG A 492 -19.99 -4.47 19.56
C ARG A 492 -19.72 -4.14 18.10
N LEU A 493 -20.49 -4.72 17.19
CA LEU A 493 -20.31 -4.58 15.75
C LEU A 493 -21.55 -4.00 15.09
N VAL A 494 -21.38 -3.47 13.89
CA VAL A 494 -22.49 -3.03 13.05
C VAL A 494 -22.80 -4.15 12.07
N THR A 495 -24.01 -4.70 12.14
CA THR A 495 -24.48 -5.72 11.19
C THR A 495 -25.01 -5.05 9.93
N ILE A 496 -24.47 -5.41 8.77
CA ILE A 496 -24.85 -4.87 7.47
C ILE A 496 -25.42 -6.02 6.62
N PRO A 497 -26.71 -5.99 6.27
CA PRO A 497 -27.28 -6.95 5.33
C PRO A 497 -26.72 -6.70 3.93
N TYR A 498 -26.44 -7.76 3.16
CA TYR A 498 -26.11 -7.69 1.74
C TYR A 498 -27.27 -8.26 0.95
N TYR A 499 -27.67 -7.52 -0.08
CA TYR A 499 -28.80 -7.90 -0.91
C TYR A 499 -28.43 -9.01 -1.90
N PRO A 500 -29.38 -9.89 -2.27
CA PRO A 500 -29.21 -10.79 -3.40
C PRO A 500 -29.00 -10.00 -4.68
N LEU A 501 -28.20 -10.55 -5.60
CA LEU A 501 -27.91 -9.90 -6.88
C LEU A 501 -29.08 -10.13 -7.84
N SER A 502 -29.59 -9.06 -8.46
CA SER A 502 -30.55 -9.17 -9.55
C SER A 502 -29.86 -9.50 -10.89
N ASP A 503 -30.63 -9.97 -11.87
CA ASP A 503 -30.12 -10.28 -13.22
C ASP A 503 -29.37 -9.09 -13.85
N HIS A 504 -29.87 -7.88 -13.65
CA HIS A 504 -29.21 -6.65 -14.09
C HIS A 504 -27.86 -6.45 -13.38
N MET A 505 -27.79 -6.69 -12.06
CA MET A 505 -26.52 -6.58 -11.31
C MET A 505 -25.52 -7.64 -11.76
N ILE A 506 -25.98 -8.88 -12.01
CA ILE A 506 -25.13 -9.96 -12.53
C ILE A 506 -24.59 -9.60 -13.93
N ALA A 507 -25.40 -8.97 -14.78
CA ALA A 507 -24.97 -8.49 -16.09
C ALA A 507 -23.85 -7.43 -15.97
N GLU A 508 -23.99 -6.45 -15.07
CA GLU A 508 -22.96 -5.45 -14.82
C GLU A 508 -21.67 -6.05 -14.25
N ILE A 509 -21.78 -7.00 -13.30
CA ILE A 509 -20.63 -7.76 -12.77
C ILE A 509 -19.93 -8.53 -13.89
N THR A 510 -20.70 -9.15 -14.79
CA THR A 510 -20.17 -9.89 -15.94
C THR A 510 -19.38 -8.97 -16.87
N LYS A 511 -19.91 -7.78 -17.20
CA LYS A 511 -19.19 -6.78 -18.00
C LYS A 511 -17.88 -6.34 -17.33
N LEU A 512 -17.90 -6.11 -16.01
CA LEU A 512 -16.69 -5.76 -15.26
C LEU A 512 -15.61 -6.85 -15.35
N GLN A 513 -15.99 -8.13 -15.19
CA GLN A 513 -15.06 -9.25 -15.29
C GLN A 513 -14.54 -9.46 -16.72
N LEU A 514 -15.41 -9.35 -17.73
CA LEU A 514 -15.01 -9.40 -19.13
C LEU A 514 -14.06 -8.25 -19.49
N GLY A 515 -14.28 -7.04 -18.96
CA GLY A 515 -13.35 -5.92 -19.13
C GLY A 515 -11.99 -6.16 -18.46
N ARG A 516 -11.93 -6.86 -17.32
CA ARG A 516 -10.65 -7.30 -16.71
C ARG A 516 -9.93 -8.32 -17.60
N ILE A 517 -10.68 -9.24 -18.20
CA ILE A 517 -10.14 -10.22 -19.16
C ILE A 517 -9.62 -9.52 -20.43
N GLU A 518 -10.40 -8.59 -20.98
CA GLU A 518 -10.01 -7.78 -22.15
C GLU A 518 -8.69 -7.06 -21.90
N LYS A 519 -8.57 -6.35 -20.78
CA LYS A 519 -7.32 -5.67 -20.39
C LYS A 519 -6.14 -6.64 -20.31
N ARG A 520 -6.35 -7.84 -19.75
CA ARG A 520 -5.30 -8.86 -19.62
C ARG A 520 -4.87 -9.43 -20.97
N ILE A 521 -5.82 -9.77 -21.84
CA ILE A 521 -5.54 -10.29 -23.19
C ILE A 521 -4.83 -9.21 -24.02
N ARG A 522 -5.30 -7.97 -23.97
CA ARG A 522 -4.68 -6.84 -24.67
C ARG A 522 -3.26 -6.56 -24.17
N ALA A 523 -3.01 -6.66 -22.87
CA ALA A 523 -1.67 -6.46 -22.31
C ALA A 523 -0.67 -7.56 -22.70
N THR A 524 -1.10 -8.83 -22.68
CA THR A 524 -0.21 -9.98 -22.91
C THR A 524 -0.08 -10.37 -24.37
N HIS A 525 -1.20 -10.43 -25.09
CA HIS A 525 -1.26 -10.93 -26.47
C HIS A 525 -1.41 -9.80 -27.50
N LYS A 526 -1.68 -8.56 -27.08
CA LYS A 526 -1.96 -7.41 -27.97
C LYS A 526 -3.13 -7.64 -28.94
N VAL A 527 -4.03 -8.55 -28.59
CA VAL A 527 -5.20 -8.90 -29.41
C VAL A 527 -6.44 -8.19 -28.87
N PRO A 528 -7.26 -7.53 -29.72
CA PRO A 528 -8.57 -7.04 -29.32
C PRO A 528 -9.49 -8.19 -28.92
N PHE A 529 -10.10 -8.06 -27.75
CA PHE A 529 -11.10 -8.98 -27.23
C PHE A 529 -12.47 -8.30 -27.26
N THR A 530 -13.42 -8.85 -28.00
CA THR A 530 -14.78 -8.32 -28.11
C THR A 530 -15.81 -9.41 -27.82
N TYR A 531 -16.99 -9.05 -27.34
CA TYR A 531 -18.07 -10.00 -27.10
C TYR A 531 -19.43 -9.40 -27.47
N ASP A 532 -20.37 -10.25 -27.86
CA ASP A 532 -21.75 -9.84 -28.11
C ASP A 532 -22.55 -9.69 -26.81
N ASP A 533 -23.58 -8.85 -26.81
CA ASP A 533 -24.50 -8.69 -25.66
C ASP A 533 -25.16 -10.03 -25.27
N GLU A 534 -25.34 -10.93 -26.23
CA GLU A 534 -25.86 -12.29 -26.01
C GLU A 534 -24.96 -13.12 -25.07
N VAL A 535 -23.64 -12.87 -25.06
CA VAL A 535 -22.70 -13.54 -24.14
C VAL A 535 -23.04 -13.18 -22.70
N VAL A 536 -23.33 -11.90 -22.44
CA VAL A 536 -23.72 -11.43 -21.10
C VAL A 536 -25.05 -12.06 -20.71
N GLN A 537 -26.04 -12.07 -21.61
CA GLN A 537 -27.35 -12.69 -21.36
C GLN A 537 -27.24 -14.20 -21.08
N LEU A 538 -26.38 -14.90 -21.82
CA LEU A 538 -26.12 -16.33 -21.60
C LEU A 538 -25.52 -16.58 -20.23
N ILE A 539 -24.52 -15.77 -19.81
CA ILE A 539 -23.93 -15.88 -18.47
C ILE A 539 -25.01 -15.64 -17.40
N VAL A 540 -25.80 -14.58 -17.53
CA VAL A 540 -26.89 -14.27 -16.57
C VAL A 540 -27.88 -15.43 -16.47
N SER A 541 -28.34 -15.99 -17.60
CA SER A 541 -29.27 -17.13 -17.58
C SER A 541 -28.70 -18.39 -16.91
N ARG A 542 -27.38 -18.61 -17.01
CA ARG A 542 -26.68 -19.73 -16.35
C ARG A 542 -26.41 -19.47 -14.86
N CYS A 543 -26.43 -18.21 -14.43
CA CYS A 543 -26.25 -17.80 -13.03
C CYS A 543 -27.55 -17.81 -12.20
N THR A 544 -28.61 -18.45 -12.69
CA THR A 544 -29.93 -18.52 -12.04
C THR A 544 -29.98 -19.38 -10.76
N GLU A 545 -28.92 -20.12 -10.45
CA GLU A 545 -28.80 -20.81 -9.16
C GLU A 545 -28.56 -19.79 -8.01
N LEU A 546 -29.58 -19.67 -7.15
CA LEU A 546 -29.70 -18.71 -6.04
C LEU A 546 -28.52 -18.65 -5.05
N GLU A 547 -27.66 -19.68 -5.01
CA GLU A 547 -26.66 -19.83 -3.95
C GLU A 547 -25.25 -19.27 -4.28
N SER A 548 -24.96 -18.93 -5.55
CA SER A 548 -23.57 -18.63 -5.96
C SER A 548 -23.37 -17.39 -6.85
N GLY A 549 -24.41 -16.58 -7.11
CA GLY A 549 -24.38 -15.28 -7.82
C GLY A 549 -23.08 -14.89 -8.54
N GLY A 550 -22.27 -14.00 -7.95
CA GLY A 550 -21.01 -13.52 -8.54
C GLY A 550 -19.87 -14.54 -8.57
N ARG A 551 -19.86 -15.54 -7.67
CA ARG A 551 -18.89 -16.66 -7.72
C ARG A 551 -19.13 -17.56 -8.94
N MET A 552 -20.39 -17.73 -9.34
CA MET A 552 -20.75 -18.49 -10.53
C MET A 552 -20.25 -17.81 -11.81
N VAL A 553 -20.36 -16.47 -11.89
CA VAL A 553 -19.78 -15.70 -13.01
C VAL A 553 -18.28 -15.97 -13.13
N ASP A 554 -17.54 -15.86 -12.03
CA ASP A 554 -16.10 -16.13 -12.01
C ASP A 554 -15.77 -17.59 -12.39
N THR A 555 -16.57 -18.54 -11.91
CA THR A 555 -16.44 -19.97 -12.22
C THR A 555 -16.67 -20.25 -13.70
N LEU A 556 -17.71 -19.67 -14.31
CA LEU A 556 -18.02 -19.83 -15.73
C LEU A 556 -16.92 -19.20 -16.60
N LEU A 557 -16.46 -18.01 -16.25
CA LEU A 557 -15.39 -17.34 -16.99
C LEU A 557 -14.07 -18.13 -16.88
N THR A 558 -13.71 -18.60 -15.68
CA THR A 558 -12.43 -19.27 -15.41
C THR A 558 -12.39 -20.72 -15.90
N ASN A 559 -13.50 -21.46 -15.82
CA ASN A 559 -13.54 -22.89 -16.16
C ASN A 559 -14.13 -23.18 -17.54
N THR A 560 -14.81 -22.23 -18.18
CA THR A 560 -15.43 -22.44 -19.50
C THR A 560 -14.86 -21.50 -20.55
N LEU A 561 -14.96 -20.19 -20.36
CA LEU A 561 -14.57 -19.20 -21.37
C LEU A 561 -13.05 -19.11 -21.55
N LEU A 562 -12.30 -18.90 -20.45
CA LEU A 562 -10.85 -18.75 -20.50
C LEU A 562 -10.11 -20.02 -20.95
N PRO A 563 -10.49 -21.25 -20.55
CA PRO A 563 -9.81 -22.46 -21.01
C PRO A 563 -10.02 -22.70 -22.50
N ALA A 564 -11.21 -22.41 -23.04
CA ALA A 564 -11.49 -22.51 -24.47
C ALA A 564 -10.62 -21.52 -25.26
N ILE A 565 -10.58 -20.25 -24.83
CA ILE A 565 -9.72 -19.23 -25.44
C ILE A 565 -8.24 -19.62 -25.34
N SER A 566 -7.80 -20.11 -24.18
CA SER A 566 -6.40 -20.51 -23.96
C SER A 566 -6.01 -21.69 -24.84
N LYS A 567 -6.89 -22.68 -25.00
CA LYS A 567 -6.66 -23.83 -25.87
C LYS A 567 -6.49 -23.40 -27.32
N GLU A 568 -7.32 -22.46 -27.79
CA GLU A 568 -7.20 -21.99 -29.16
C GLU A 568 -5.93 -21.17 -29.37
N PHE A 569 -5.60 -20.23 -28.46
CA PHE A 569 -4.34 -19.50 -28.52
C PHE A 569 -3.14 -20.44 -28.60
N LEU A 570 -3.13 -21.52 -27.81
CA LEU A 570 -2.05 -22.51 -27.86
C LEU A 570 -2.06 -23.32 -29.15
N THR A 571 -3.23 -23.64 -29.72
CA THR A 571 -3.36 -24.37 -30.98
C THR A 571 -2.83 -23.54 -32.14
N GLU A 572 -3.26 -22.28 -32.25
CA GLU A 572 -2.81 -21.35 -33.28
C GLU A 572 -1.31 -21.03 -33.15
N MET A 573 -0.79 -20.95 -31.91
CA MET A 573 0.65 -20.83 -31.67
C MET A 573 1.44 -22.06 -32.14
N VAL A 574 0.89 -23.27 -32.03
CA VAL A 574 1.52 -24.50 -32.52
C VAL A 574 1.45 -24.58 -34.04
N GLU A 575 0.34 -24.16 -34.63
CA GLU A 575 0.13 -24.14 -36.09
C GLU A 575 0.87 -22.98 -36.79
N GLY A 576 1.34 -21.99 -36.01
CA GLY A 576 2.12 -20.85 -36.51
C GLY A 576 1.27 -19.70 -37.06
N ASN A 577 -0.03 -19.70 -36.79
CA ASN A 577 -0.94 -18.66 -37.21
C ASN A 577 -0.99 -17.54 -36.15
N ALA A 578 -1.14 -16.29 -36.60
CA ALA A 578 -1.31 -15.15 -35.71
C ALA A 578 -2.79 -14.94 -35.41
N VAL A 579 -3.18 -14.99 -34.14
CA VAL A 579 -4.52 -14.58 -33.71
C VAL A 579 -4.58 -13.06 -33.75
N THR A 580 -5.39 -12.49 -34.64
CA THR A 580 -5.55 -11.03 -34.82
C THR A 580 -6.73 -10.47 -34.05
N LYS A 581 -7.74 -11.30 -33.74
CA LYS A 581 -8.89 -10.93 -32.91
C LYS A 581 -9.45 -12.13 -32.15
N VAL A 582 -9.92 -11.90 -30.94
CA VAL A 582 -10.79 -12.85 -30.23
C VAL A 582 -12.17 -12.24 -30.10
N HIS A 583 -13.16 -12.89 -30.69
CA HIS A 583 -14.55 -12.50 -30.51
C HIS A 583 -15.36 -13.65 -29.91
N VAL A 584 -16.05 -13.36 -28.81
CA VAL A 584 -16.96 -14.31 -28.16
C VAL A 584 -18.38 -14.00 -28.59
N ALA A 585 -19.07 -15.00 -29.12
CA ALA A 585 -20.46 -14.95 -29.51
C ALA A 585 -21.24 -16.11 -28.87
N VAL A 586 -22.53 -16.19 -29.15
CA VAL A 586 -23.39 -17.30 -28.70
C VAL A 586 -23.96 -18.01 -29.93
N THR A 587 -23.91 -19.34 -29.93
CA THR A 587 -24.52 -20.17 -30.99
C THR A 587 -25.11 -21.41 -30.34
N ASP A 588 -26.38 -21.71 -30.66
CA ASP A 588 -27.12 -22.83 -30.08
C ASP A 588 -27.13 -22.88 -28.53
N GLY A 589 -27.03 -21.72 -27.88
CA GLY A 589 -26.99 -21.62 -26.41
C GLY A 589 -25.64 -21.95 -25.78
N GLU A 590 -24.57 -22.09 -26.59
CA GLU A 590 -23.20 -22.27 -26.15
C GLU A 590 -22.31 -21.09 -26.57
N PHE A 591 -21.20 -20.90 -25.87
CA PHE A 591 -20.21 -19.89 -26.28
C PHE A 591 -19.54 -20.36 -27.57
N SER A 592 -19.64 -19.54 -28.60
CA SER A 592 -18.87 -19.69 -29.82
C SER A 592 -17.73 -18.69 -29.84
N TYR A 593 -16.59 -19.11 -30.36
CA TYR A 593 -15.38 -18.31 -30.36
C TYR A 593 -14.95 -18.13 -31.81
N GLN A 594 -14.84 -16.87 -32.22
CA GLN A 594 -14.34 -16.50 -33.53
C GLN A 594 -12.93 -15.96 -33.33
N PHE A 595 -11.97 -16.70 -33.86
CA PHE A 595 -10.58 -16.29 -33.97
C PHE A 595 -10.36 -15.93 -35.43
N ALA A 596 -9.86 -14.71 -35.65
CA ALA A 596 -9.55 -14.19 -36.99
C ALA A 596 -8.11 -13.72 -37.04
#